data_AF-A0AAJ5YYQ5-F1
#
_entry.id   AF-A0AAJ5YYQ5-F1
#
_cell.length_a   1.000
_cell.length_b   1.000
_cell.length_c   1.000
_cell.angle_alpha   90.00
_cell.angle_beta   90.00
_cell.angle_gamma   90.00
#
_symmetry.space_group_name_H-M   'P 1'
#
loop_
_entity.id
_entity.type
_entity.pdbx_description
1 polymer ?
#
loop_
_entity_poly.entity_id
_entity_poly.type
_entity_poly.pdbx_seq_one_letter_code
_entity_poly.pdbx_strand_id
1 'polypeptide(L)'
;MRPTPPRTFVSAGVRLSQRASDKLFADAAREEAQQGARRSRMCMDPADPVWTGDERLEHTVLRMLMDKYKPLRQQVSMRTAESNRLRQSQKPTLRPTHSLRETAPKAPYTPPGQPWNAVFVRPSHAADEEPRVYRGKYMDVSPPKSDMAQHLARKGIAASQLALDDRKAMSELRHALRRSMHRDKIEVARDIKLGRHAPTPTDASAPQIGMLGATKGLAGIAEQRIVEAQAKGLFRSNPLHGKPMPRDYHETNPYLHREEFVLNRMIQRQGNTPPWVQRNQDLQTEMLSLQQRLQHAWICRMLQRLDTSDAWCSLAPVHVHWHDHLGPDDLRAYRIEARDEAEQRTLEWVRTFHDAAWIRAESAYHTAAVDQLNQVIRSYNHTAPPSARKVLVTKDAFLASSIQRAFPLMVHAASARIRARREMPRKASTDTPRWPRWLWQQLHD
;
A
#
# COMPACT_ATOMS: atom_id res chain seq x y z
N MET A 1 -27.78 39.74 -72.52
CA MET A 1 -27.91 38.32 -72.16
C MET A 1 -26.98 38.03 -70.99
N ARG A 2 -27.51 37.57 -69.86
CA ARG A 2 -26.74 37.32 -68.63
C ARG A 2 -26.03 35.95 -68.72
N PRO A 3 -24.72 35.84 -68.39
CA PRO A 3 -24.08 34.54 -68.24
C PRO A 3 -24.37 33.95 -66.85
N THR A 4 -24.75 32.68 -66.82
CA THR A 4 -24.97 31.86 -65.63
C THR A 4 -23.63 31.42 -65.01
N PRO A 5 -23.46 31.46 -63.67
CA PRO A 5 -22.31 30.85 -63.01
C PRO A 5 -22.52 29.32 -62.81
N PRO A 6 -21.43 28.52 -62.81
CA PRO A 6 -21.50 27.07 -62.68
C PRO A 6 -21.89 26.62 -61.26
N ARG A 7 -22.69 25.55 -61.19
CA ARG A 7 -23.13 24.87 -59.97
C ARG A 7 -21.94 24.34 -59.17
N THR A 8 -21.69 24.89 -57.99
CA THR A 8 -20.87 24.25 -56.95
C THR A 8 -21.68 23.15 -56.27
N PHE A 9 -21.24 21.90 -56.43
CA PHE A 9 -21.73 20.77 -55.64
C PHE A 9 -21.34 20.97 -54.17
N VAL A 10 -22.32 21.31 -53.33
CA VAL A 10 -22.16 21.21 -51.88
C VAL A 10 -22.29 19.73 -51.52
N SER A 11 -21.16 19.07 -51.28
CA SER A 11 -21.17 17.76 -50.63
C SER A 11 -21.72 17.94 -49.22
N ALA A 12 -22.98 17.54 -49.01
CA ALA A 12 -23.59 17.45 -47.70
C ALA A 12 -22.83 16.42 -46.86
N GLY A 13 -21.81 16.87 -46.14
CA GLY A 13 -21.19 16.09 -45.07
C GLY A 13 -22.23 15.82 -44.00
N VAL A 14 -22.65 14.56 -43.91
CA VAL A 14 -23.50 14.03 -42.84
C VAL A 14 -22.89 14.43 -41.51
N ARG A 15 -23.56 15.31 -40.76
CA ARG A 15 -23.23 15.56 -39.35
C ARG A 15 -23.52 14.27 -38.60
N LEU A 16 -22.50 13.45 -38.37
CA LEU A 16 -22.60 12.38 -37.38
C LEU A 16 -23.04 13.02 -36.07
N SER A 17 -24.20 12.60 -35.56
CA SER A 17 -24.68 13.00 -34.26
C SER A 17 -23.60 12.66 -33.24
N GLN A 18 -22.96 13.69 -32.68
CA GLN A 18 -22.03 13.51 -31.56
C GLN A 18 -22.82 12.84 -30.44
N ARG A 19 -22.51 11.59 -30.14
CA ARG A 19 -23.15 10.88 -29.04
C ARG A 19 -22.81 11.62 -27.75
N ALA A 20 -23.70 11.61 -26.76
CA ALA A 20 -23.42 12.21 -25.45
C ALA A 20 -22.10 11.69 -24.85
N SER A 21 -21.74 10.43 -25.12
CA SER A 21 -20.45 9.84 -24.77
C SER A 21 -19.26 10.58 -25.41
N ASP A 22 -19.36 10.99 -26.66
CA ASP A 22 -18.26 11.62 -27.40
C ASP A 22 -18.00 13.03 -26.87
N LYS A 23 -19.06 13.74 -26.48
CA LYS A 23 -18.96 15.03 -25.80
C LYS A 23 -18.29 14.89 -24.44
N LEU A 24 -18.64 13.86 -23.65
CA LEU A 24 -18.00 13.58 -22.36
C LEU A 24 -16.51 13.27 -22.51
N PHE A 25 -16.11 12.49 -23.52
CA PHE A 25 -14.68 12.23 -23.78
C PHE A 25 -13.94 13.50 -24.23
N ALA A 26 -14.56 14.35 -25.03
CA ALA A 26 -13.99 15.63 -25.44
C ALA A 26 -13.90 16.65 -24.29
N ASP A 27 -14.85 16.64 -23.36
CA ASP A 27 -14.82 17.44 -22.13
C ASP A 27 -13.74 16.92 -21.18
N ALA A 28 -13.63 15.59 -20.99
CA ALA A 28 -12.58 14.98 -20.19
C ALA A 28 -11.16 15.28 -20.72
N ALA A 29 -10.97 15.25 -22.04
CA ALA A 29 -9.69 15.60 -22.67
C ALA A 29 -9.33 17.09 -22.48
N ARG A 30 -10.32 17.98 -22.53
CA ARG A 30 -10.13 19.42 -22.24
C ARG A 30 -9.80 19.66 -20.78
N GLU A 31 -10.45 18.94 -19.87
CA GLU A 31 -10.16 19.02 -18.44
C GLU A 31 -8.75 18.50 -18.12
N GLU A 32 -8.31 17.40 -18.75
CA GLU A 32 -6.94 16.88 -18.59
C GLU A 32 -5.88 17.87 -19.10
N ALA A 33 -6.14 18.55 -20.23
CA ALA A 33 -5.29 19.62 -20.73
C ALA A 33 -5.27 20.85 -19.80
N GLN A 34 -6.41 21.25 -19.23
CA GLN A 34 -6.51 22.35 -18.27
C GLN A 34 -5.83 22.00 -16.93
N GLN A 35 -5.92 20.76 -16.47
CA GLN A 35 -5.21 20.29 -15.28
C GLN A 35 -3.70 20.25 -15.53
N GLY A 36 -3.24 19.79 -16.69
CA GLY A 36 -1.84 19.89 -17.12
C GLY A 36 -1.34 21.35 -17.13
N ALA A 37 -2.17 22.28 -17.62
CA ALA A 37 -1.86 23.71 -17.63
C ALA A 37 -1.87 24.33 -16.22
N ARG A 38 -2.81 23.95 -15.34
CA ARG A 38 -2.82 24.34 -13.91
C ARG A 38 -1.55 23.89 -13.19
N ARG A 39 -1.04 22.71 -13.51
CA ARG A 39 0.22 22.19 -12.96
C ARG A 39 1.44 23.00 -13.41
N SER A 40 1.46 23.46 -14.66
CA SER A 40 2.47 24.41 -15.14
C SER A 40 2.37 25.77 -14.44
N ARG A 41 1.17 26.19 -14.01
CA ARG A 41 0.95 27.45 -13.29
C ARG A 41 1.33 27.41 -11.80
N MET A 42 1.43 26.23 -11.18
CA MET A 42 1.97 26.10 -9.81
C MET A 42 3.50 26.27 -9.73
N CYS A 43 4.15 26.63 -10.84
CA CYS A 43 5.59 26.90 -10.94
C CYS A 43 5.94 28.40 -10.91
N MET A 44 4.96 29.29 -10.86
CA MET A 44 5.21 30.73 -10.73
C MET A 44 4.68 31.18 -9.39
N ASP A 45 5.60 31.47 -8.46
CA ASP A 45 5.23 32.06 -7.19
C ASP A 45 4.66 33.46 -7.47
N PRO A 46 3.51 33.83 -6.89
CA PRO A 46 2.91 35.15 -7.10
C PRO A 46 3.75 36.31 -6.54
N ALA A 47 4.86 36.00 -5.85
CA ALA A 47 5.84 36.95 -5.33
C ALA A 47 7.03 37.18 -6.28
N ASP A 48 7.14 36.45 -7.40
CA ASP A 48 8.21 36.68 -8.36
C ASP A 48 7.99 38.00 -9.10
N PRO A 49 8.96 38.93 -9.09
CA PRO A 49 8.83 40.22 -9.74
C PRO A 49 8.69 40.05 -11.27
N VAL A 50 7.90 40.94 -11.89
CA VAL A 50 7.71 40.98 -13.34
C VAL A 50 9.06 41.17 -14.02
N TRP A 51 9.39 40.29 -14.97
CA TRP A 51 10.68 40.26 -15.67
C TRP A 51 11.02 41.61 -16.33
N THR A 52 12.09 42.26 -15.86
CA THR A 52 12.55 43.60 -16.29
C THR A 52 13.63 43.56 -17.39
N GLY A 53 13.83 42.43 -18.08
CA GLY A 53 14.86 42.26 -19.12
C GLY A 53 16.23 41.80 -18.57
N ASP A 54 16.66 42.31 -17.41
CA ASP A 54 17.89 41.89 -16.74
C ASP A 54 17.60 40.81 -15.68
N GLU A 55 18.14 39.59 -15.89
CA GLU A 55 18.04 38.49 -14.92
C GLU A 55 19.07 38.70 -13.79
N ARG A 56 18.69 38.48 -12.52
CA ARG A 56 19.67 38.47 -11.41
C ARG A 56 20.64 37.30 -11.58
N LEU A 57 21.87 37.46 -11.09
CA LEU A 57 22.92 36.43 -11.15
C LEU A 57 22.44 35.05 -10.66
N GLU A 58 21.68 35.02 -9.56
CA GLU A 58 21.12 33.78 -9.01
C GLU A 58 20.22 33.04 -10.00
N HIS A 59 19.34 33.76 -10.70
CA HIS A 59 18.45 33.18 -11.70
C HIS A 59 19.20 32.74 -12.96
N THR A 60 20.24 33.49 -13.38
CA THR A 60 21.10 33.08 -14.51
C THR A 60 21.86 31.78 -14.21
N VAL A 61 22.41 31.66 -13.00
CA VAL A 61 23.13 30.46 -12.55
C VAL A 61 22.17 29.28 -12.40
N LEU A 62 20.99 29.51 -11.82
CA LEU A 62 19.94 28.47 -11.70
C LEU A 62 19.48 27.99 -13.08
N ARG A 63 19.30 28.91 -14.03
CA ARG A 63 18.97 28.59 -15.43
C ARG A 63 20.09 27.80 -16.09
N MET A 64 21.35 28.18 -15.90
CA MET A 64 22.49 27.42 -16.41
C MET A 64 22.57 26.00 -15.83
N LEU A 65 22.25 25.84 -14.54
CA LEU A 65 22.20 24.53 -13.89
C LEU A 65 21.01 23.69 -14.37
N MET A 66 19.84 24.30 -14.58
CA MET A 66 18.64 23.63 -15.06
C MET A 66 18.72 23.26 -16.55
N ASP A 67 19.27 24.13 -17.41
CA ASP A 67 19.48 23.84 -18.84
C ASP A 67 20.55 22.76 -19.06
N LYS A 68 21.49 22.56 -18.13
CA LYS A 68 22.41 21.40 -18.16
C LYS A 68 21.67 20.06 -18.06
N TYR A 69 20.49 20.05 -17.44
CA TYR A 69 19.62 18.87 -17.31
C TYR A 69 18.35 18.97 -18.17
N LYS A 70 18.45 19.57 -19.36
CA LYS A 70 17.31 19.69 -20.27
C LYS A 70 16.79 18.29 -20.65
N PRO A 71 15.52 17.96 -20.36
CA PRO A 71 14.99 16.65 -20.70
C PRO A 71 15.01 16.44 -22.22
N LEU A 72 15.45 15.26 -22.65
CA LEU A 72 15.46 14.84 -24.05
C LEU A 72 14.08 15.08 -24.66
N ARG A 73 14.03 15.89 -25.73
CA ARG A 73 12.81 16.22 -26.46
C ARG A 73 12.28 14.93 -27.08
N GLN A 74 11.30 14.31 -26.43
CA GLN A 74 10.69 13.07 -26.87
C GLN A 74 10.08 13.30 -28.26
N GLN A 75 10.62 12.65 -29.30
CA GLN A 75 10.05 12.62 -30.64
C GLN A 75 8.71 11.87 -30.57
N VAL A 76 7.62 12.60 -30.29
CA VAL A 76 6.25 12.07 -30.18
C VAL A 76 5.78 11.39 -31.49
N SER A 77 6.48 11.55 -32.62
CA SER A 77 6.11 10.90 -33.89
C SER A 77 6.56 9.43 -34.03
N MET A 78 7.48 8.93 -33.21
CA MET A 78 7.98 7.54 -33.32
C MET A 78 7.01 6.51 -32.72
N ARG A 79 6.24 6.88 -31.69
CA ARG A 79 5.27 5.98 -31.04
C ARG A 79 4.11 5.58 -31.97
N THR A 80 3.67 6.47 -32.84
CA THR A 80 2.62 6.19 -33.84
C THR A 80 3.13 5.33 -34.99
N ALA A 81 4.42 5.46 -35.33
CA ALA A 81 5.07 4.65 -36.37
C ALA A 81 5.35 3.21 -35.89
N GLU A 82 5.79 3.03 -34.64
CA GLU A 82 6.01 1.70 -34.04
C GLU A 82 4.69 0.93 -33.84
N SER A 83 3.64 1.60 -33.36
CA SER A 83 2.32 1.00 -33.17
C SER A 83 1.61 0.64 -34.49
N ASN A 84 1.85 1.39 -35.57
CA ASN A 84 1.39 1.02 -36.92
C ASN A 84 2.21 -0.12 -37.54
N ARG A 85 3.53 -0.18 -37.33
CA ARG A 85 4.38 -1.30 -37.78
C ARG A 85 4.04 -2.61 -37.05
N LEU A 86 3.73 -2.57 -35.75
CA LEU A 86 3.28 -3.71 -34.96
C LEU A 86 1.87 -4.21 -35.32
N ARG A 87 1.03 -3.35 -35.91
CA ARG A 87 -0.29 -3.74 -36.45
C ARG A 87 -0.20 -4.33 -37.86
N GLN A 88 0.78 -3.92 -38.65
CA GLN A 88 1.03 -4.42 -40.02
C GLN A 88 1.95 -5.63 -40.10
N SER A 89 2.72 -5.95 -39.04
CA SER A 89 3.50 -7.19 -39.01
C SER A 89 2.56 -8.39 -39.11
N GLN A 90 2.75 -9.23 -40.12
CA GLN A 90 2.05 -10.51 -40.29
C GLN A 90 2.04 -11.26 -38.96
N LYS A 91 0.85 -11.58 -38.45
CA LYS A 91 0.74 -12.58 -37.40
C LYS A 91 1.29 -13.88 -38.00
N PRO A 92 2.32 -14.50 -37.40
CA PRO A 92 2.89 -15.72 -37.96
C PRO A 92 1.76 -16.74 -38.07
N THR A 93 1.50 -17.21 -39.29
CA THR A 93 0.66 -18.39 -39.51
C THR A 93 1.32 -19.51 -38.72
N LEU A 94 0.67 -19.91 -37.62
CA LEU A 94 1.09 -21.02 -36.80
C LEU A 94 1.21 -22.24 -37.72
N ARG A 95 2.44 -22.60 -38.10
CA ARG A 95 2.74 -23.99 -38.38
C ARG A 95 2.30 -24.77 -37.14
N PRO A 96 1.68 -25.94 -37.27
CA PRO A 96 1.38 -26.77 -36.12
C PRO A 96 2.69 -27.35 -35.57
N THR A 97 3.47 -26.52 -34.87
CA THR A 97 4.40 -27.00 -33.88
C THR A 97 3.54 -27.53 -32.74
N HIS A 98 3.29 -28.84 -32.77
CA HIS A 98 2.92 -29.61 -31.59
C HIS A 98 4.03 -29.40 -30.55
N SER A 99 3.95 -28.31 -29.79
CA SER A 99 4.48 -28.34 -28.44
C SER A 99 3.48 -29.17 -27.66
N LEU A 100 3.81 -30.45 -27.49
CA LEU A 100 3.27 -31.22 -26.38
C LEU A 100 3.50 -30.38 -25.14
N ARG A 101 2.44 -29.72 -24.68
CA ARG A 101 2.38 -29.26 -23.32
C ARG A 101 2.49 -30.54 -22.50
N GLU A 102 3.60 -30.72 -21.80
CA GLU A 102 3.74 -31.78 -20.82
C GLU A 102 2.67 -31.54 -19.75
N THR A 103 1.47 -32.07 -20.00
CA THR A 103 0.57 -32.45 -18.92
C THR A 103 1.39 -33.40 -18.07
N ALA A 104 1.57 -33.08 -16.79
CA ALA A 104 2.28 -33.93 -15.84
C ALA A 104 1.99 -35.40 -16.15
N PRO A 105 3.01 -36.27 -16.26
CA PRO A 105 2.81 -37.65 -16.68
C PRO A 105 1.74 -38.27 -15.79
N LYS A 106 0.57 -38.57 -16.37
CA LYS A 106 -0.42 -39.39 -15.70
C LYS A 106 0.26 -40.73 -15.52
N ALA A 107 0.73 -40.99 -14.29
CA ALA A 107 1.21 -42.31 -13.93
C ALA A 107 0.11 -43.31 -14.33
N PRO A 108 0.46 -44.38 -15.06
CA PRO A 108 -0.52 -45.38 -15.44
C PRO A 108 -1.23 -45.88 -14.18
N TYR A 109 -2.56 -45.91 -14.21
CA TYR A 109 -3.36 -46.36 -13.09
C TYR A 109 -2.93 -47.78 -12.70
N THR A 110 -2.37 -47.92 -11.52
CA THR A 110 -1.88 -49.19 -11.00
C THR A 110 -2.95 -49.71 -10.03
N PRO A 111 -3.63 -50.83 -10.35
CA PRO A 111 -4.64 -51.39 -9.46
C PRO A 111 -3.99 -51.80 -8.11
N PRO A 112 -4.70 -51.64 -6.98
CA PRO A 112 -4.18 -52.07 -5.69
C PRO A 112 -3.94 -53.59 -5.68
N GLY A 113 -2.71 -53.99 -5.36
CA GLY A 113 -2.29 -55.40 -5.26
C GLY A 113 -1.38 -55.94 -6.37
N GLN A 114 -1.08 -55.15 -7.41
CA GLN A 114 -0.11 -55.51 -8.46
C GLN A 114 0.77 -54.30 -8.85
N PRO A 115 1.93 -54.08 -8.21
CA PRO A 115 2.77 -52.90 -8.45
C PRO A 115 3.44 -52.89 -9.84
N TRP A 116 3.49 -54.03 -10.53
CA TRP A 116 3.94 -54.17 -11.90
C TRP A 116 2.84 -54.79 -12.78
N ASN A 117 2.66 -54.27 -14.01
CA ASN A 117 1.70 -54.79 -15.00
C ASN A 117 2.21 -56.10 -15.64
N ALA A 118 2.43 -57.13 -14.82
CA ALA A 118 2.82 -58.46 -15.27
C ALA A 118 1.83 -59.50 -14.74
N VAL A 119 1.56 -60.51 -15.56
CA VAL A 119 0.72 -61.63 -15.18
C VAL A 119 1.48 -62.91 -15.47
N PHE A 120 1.53 -63.79 -14.47
CA PHE A 120 2.03 -65.15 -14.63
C PHE A 120 1.09 -65.94 -15.52
N VAL A 121 1.52 -66.23 -16.75
CA VAL A 121 0.71 -66.99 -17.68
C VAL A 121 1.40 -68.28 -18.06
N ARG A 122 0.60 -69.35 -18.06
CA ARG A 122 1.02 -70.68 -18.49
C ARG A 122 1.21 -70.67 -20.00
N PRO A 123 2.39 -71.11 -20.51
CA PRO A 123 2.53 -71.41 -21.92
C PRO A 123 1.51 -72.47 -22.32
N SER A 124 1.00 -72.40 -23.56
CA SER A 124 -0.06 -73.28 -24.07
C SER A 124 0.27 -74.78 -24.06
N HIS A 125 1.53 -75.14 -23.83
CA HIS A 125 2.08 -76.49 -23.89
C HIS A 125 2.51 -77.05 -22.52
N ALA A 126 2.36 -76.31 -21.43
CA ALA A 126 2.77 -76.74 -20.09
C ALA A 126 1.61 -77.44 -19.34
N ALA A 127 1.90 -78.58 -18.70
CA ALA A 127 0.96 -79.28 -17.81
C ALA A 127 0.77 -78.52 -16.47
N ASP A 128 -0.27 -78.87 -15.70
CA ASP A 128 -0.73 -78.06 -14.56
C ASP A 128 0.28 -77.85 -13.42
N GLU A 129 1.30 -78.71 -13.33
CA GLU A 129 2.30 -78.75 -12.25
C GLU A 129 3.58 -77.94 -12.53
N GLU A 130 3.73 -77.33 -13.71
CA GLU A 130 4.94 -76.59 -14.08
C GLU A 130 4.88 -75.07 -13.74
N PRO A 131 6.04 -74.42 -13.50
CA PRO A 131 6.09 -73.02 -13.09
C PRO A 131 5.63 -72.06 -14.19
N ARG A 132 4.79 -71.10 -13.79
CA ARG A 132 4.24 -70.08 -14.71
C ARG A 132 5.33 -69.10 -15.15
N VAL A 133 5.36 -68.77 -16.44
CA VAL A 133 6.35 -67.85 -17.01
C VAL A 133 5.88 -66.41 -16.85
N TYR A 134 6.82 -65.54 -16.46
CA TYR A 134 6.60 -64.11 -16.25
C TYR A 134 6.49 -63.37 -17.60
N ARG A 135 5.34 -62.74 -17.89
CA ARG A 135 5.19 -61.85 -19.05
C ARG A 135 4.53 -60.52 -18.69
N GLY A 136 4.94 -59.45 -19.36
CA GLY A 136 4.27 -58.15 -19.29
C GLY A 136 2.90 -58.19 -20.00
N LYS A 137 1.89 -57.52 -19.43
CA LYS A 137 0.63 -57.28 -20.13
C LYS A 137 0.87 -56.25 -21.25
N TYR A 138 0.53 -56.61 -22.49
CA TYR A 138 0.43 -55.62 -23.56
C TYR A 138 -0.71 -54.65 -23.20
N MET A 139 -0.40 -53.36 -23.13
CA MET A 139 -1.42 -52.32 -22.96
C MET A 139 -2.24 -52.25 -24.25
N ASP A 140 -3.57 -52.24 -24.14
CA ASP A 140 -4.42 -51.84 -25.26
C ASP A 140 -4.11 -50.37 -25.58
N VAL A 141 -3.29 -50.13 -26.61
CA VAL A 141 -2.85 -48.78 -27.01
C VAL A 141 -3.97 -48.01 -27.74
N SER A 142 -5.23 -48.36 -27.49
CA SER A 142 -6.36 -47.64 -28.08
C SER A 142 -6.46 -46.28 -27.37
N PRO A 143 -6.17 -45.16 -28.06
CA PRO A 143 -6.26 -43.85 -27.44
C PRO A 143 -7.69 -43.61 -26.95
N PRO A 144 -7.89 -43.01 -25.77
CA PRO A 144 -9.23 -42.67 -25.31
C PRO A 144 -9.92 -41.81 -26.39
N LYS A 145 -11.13 -42.23 -26.80
CA LYS A 145 -11.93 -41.48 -27.79
C LYS A 145 -12.01 -40.03 -27.33
N SER A 146 -11.68 -39.09 -28.23
CA SER A 146 -11.83 -37.65 -27.94
C SER A 146 -13.25 -37.33 -27.52
N ASP A 147 -13.45 -36.28 -26.70
CA ASP A 147 -14.79 -35.87 -26.23
C ASP A 147 -15.78 -35.68 -27.40
N MET A 148 -15.27 -35.20 -28.54
CA MET A 148 -16.03 -35.05 -29.77
C MET A 148 -16.39 -36.40 -30.40
N ALA A 149 -15.47 -37.37 -30.42
CA ALA A 149 -15.75 -38.72 -30.89
C ALA A 149 -16.74 -39.46 -29.97
N GLN A 150 -16.68 -39.22 -28.66
CA GLN A 150 -17.67 -39.73 -27.71
C GLN A 150 -19.05 -39.10 -27.93
N HIS A 151 -19.11 -37.79 -28.19
CA HIS A 151 -20.38 -37.12 -28.45
C HIS A 151 -21.01 -37.55 -29.78
N LEU A 152 -20.20 -37.74 -30.83
CA LEU A 152 -20.64 -38.33 -32.10
C LEU A 152 -21.15 -39.76 -31.92
N ALA A 153 -20.43 -40.58 -31.14
CA ALA A 153 -20.85 -41.95 -30.82
C ALA A 153 -22.16 -42.00 -30.04
N ARG A 154 -22.37 -41.09 -29.07
CA ARG A 154 -23.65 -40.95 -28.35
C ARG A 154 -24.82 -40.60 -29.27
N LYS A 155 -24.53 -39.90 -30.37
CA LYS A 155 -25.49 -39.54 -31.41
C LYS A 155 -25.60 -40.59 -32.53
N GLY A 156 -24.91 -41.73 -32.39
CA GLY A 156 -24.92 -42.82 -33.37
C GLY A 156 -24.15 -42.53 -34.66
N ILE A 157 -23.37 -41.43 -34.72
CA ILE A 157 -22.61 -41.06 -35.91
C ILE A 157 -21.25 -41.76 -35.86
N ALA A 158 -21.07 -42.78 -36.70
CA ALA A 158 -19.80 -43.49 -36.81
C ALA A 158 -18.77 -42.67 -37.59
N ALA A 159 -17.47 -42.84 -37.28
CA ALA A 159 -16.39 -42.10 -37.93
C ALA A 159 -16.35 -42.29 -39.46
N SER A 160 -16.83 -43.44 -39.95
CA SER A 160 -16.92 -43.78 -41.37
C SER A 160 -18.06 -43.07 -42.11
N GLN A 161 -19.05 -42.53 -41.39
CA GLN A 161 -20.21 -41.84 -41.97
C GLN A 161 -19.97 -40.34 -42.16
N LEU A 162 -18.79 -39.82 -41.77
CA LEU A 162 -18.47 -38.42 -42.01
C LEU A 162 -18.04 -38.23 -43.46
N ALA A 163 -18.74 -37.34 -44.17
CA ALA A 163 -18.34 -36.87 -45.50
C ALA A 163 -17.12 -35.95 -45.39
N LEU A 164 -15.93 -36.53 -45.21
CA LEU A 164 -14.66 -35.78 -45.06
C LEU A 164 -14.33 -34.92 -46.28
N ASP A 165 -14.78 -35.35 -47.47
CA ASP A 165 -14.48 -34.70 -48.74
C ASP A 165 -15.36 -33.47 -49.03
N ASP A 166 -16.54 -33.35 -48.39
CA ASP A 166 -17.48 -32.25 -48.58
C ASP A 166 -17.39 -31.17 -47.50
N ARG A 167 -16.72 -30.06 -47.82
CA ARG A 167 -16.52 -28.93 -46.89
C ARG A 167 -17.83 -28.31 -46.37
N LYS A 168 -18.89 -28.27 -47.19
CA LYS A 168 -20.20 -27.73 -46.80
C LYS A 168 -20.91 -28.65 -45.81
N ALA A 169 -20.97 -29.96 -46.10
CA ALA A 169 -21.53 -30.97 -45.22
C ALA A 169 -20.83 -30.99 -43.85
N MET A 170 -19.50 -30.87 -43.82
CA MET A 170 -18.73 -30.78 -42.57
C MET A 170 -19.00 -29.49 -41.78
N SER A 171 -19.25 -28.37 -42.47
CA SER A 171 -19.63 -27.11 -41.80
C SER A 171 -21.00 -27.25 -41.14
N GLU A 172 -21.99 -27.78 -41.86
CA GLU A 172 -23.33 -28.02 -41.37
C GLU A 172 -23.33 -29.00 -40.19
N LEU A 173 -22.56 -30.09 -40.26
CA LEU A 173 -22.37 -31.03 -39.16
C LEU A 173 -21.77 -30.33 -37.93
N ARG A 174 -20.76 -29.48 -38.10
CA ARG A 174 -20.17 -28.68 -36.99
C ARG A 174 -21.17 -27.70 -36.39
N HIS A 175 -22.03 -27.09 -37.20
CA HIS A 175 -23.07 -26.17 -36.72
C HIS A 175 -24.22 -26.91 -36.03
N ALA A 176 -24.64 -28.06 -36.54
CA ALA A 176 -25.62 -28.94 -35.91
C ALA A 176 -25.10 -29.49 -34.57
N LEU A 177 -23.84 -29.90 -34.51
CA LEU A 177 -23.20 -30.42 -33.31
C LEU A 177 -23.00 -29.33 -32.24
N ARG A 178 -22.68 -28.11 -32.63
CA ARG A 178 -22.64 -26.97 -31.70
C ARG A 178 -24.01 -26.64 -31.12
N ARG A 179 -25.06 -26.69 -31.94
CA ARG A 179 -26.44 -26.48 -31.47
C ARG A 179 -26.88 -27.57 -30.50
N SER A 180 -26.53 -28.83 -30.77
CA SER A 180 -26.86 -29.91 -29.82
C SER A 180 -26.07 -29.81 -28.53
N MET A 181 -24.76 -29.54 -28.58
CA MET A 181 -23.96 -29.36 -27.37
C MET A 181 -24.49 -28.21 -26.50
N HIS A 182 -25.03 -27.16 -27.12
CA HIS A 182 -25.66 -26.08 -26.40
C HIS A 182 -26.98 -26.51 -25.75
N ARG A 183 -27.81 -27.27 -26.46
CA ARG A 183 -29.06 -27.83 -25.96
C ARG A 183 -28.82 -28.80 -24.79
N ASP A 184 -27.88 -29.72 -24.93
CA ASP A 184 -27.53 -30.69 -23.89
C ASP A 184 -27.07 -29.98 -22.60
N LYS A 185 -26.32 -28.87 -22.72
CA LYS A 185 -25.93 -28.03 -21.57
C LYS A 185 -27.12 -27.36 -20.89
N ILE A 186 -28.12 -26.94 -21.65
CA ILE A 186 -29.34 -26.34 -21.12
C ILE A 186 -30.17 -27.41 -20.39
N GLU A 187 -30.28 -28.60 -20.97
CA GLU A 187 -30.99 -29.73 -20.37
C GLU A 187 -30.32 -30.16 -19.06
N VAL A 188 -28.99 -30.35 -19.04
CA VAL A 188 -28.25 -30.63 -17.80
C VAL A 188 -28.42 -29.53 -16.75
N ALA A 189 -28.36 -28.25 -17.14
CA ALA A 189 -28.57 -27.14 -16.20
C ALA A 189 -30.01 -27.09 -15.65
N ARG A 190 -30.99 -27.54 -16.44
CA ARG A 190 -32.39 -27.64 -16.03
C ARG A 190 -32.60 -28.81 -15.08
N ASP A 191 -31.99 -29.96 -15.35
CA ASP A 191 -32.08 -31.16 -14.51
C ASP A 191 -31.38 -30.97 -13.15
N ILE A 192 -30.27 -30.22 -13.12
CA ILE A 192 -29.61 -29.79 -11.87
C ILE A 192 -30.57 -28.89 -11.05
N LYS A 193 -31.23 -27.92 -11.68
CA LYS A 193 -32.21 -27.05 -11.00
C LYS A 193 -33.46 -27.78 -10.52
N LEU A 194 -33.87 -28.83 -11.23
CA LEU A 194 -35.05 -29.64 -10.88
C LEU A 194 -34.71 -30.84 -9.98
N GLY A 195 -33.44 -31.02 -9.59
CA GLY A 195 -33.00 -32.13 -8.74
C GLY A 195 -33.11 -33.51 -9.39
N ARG A 196 -33.23 -33.60 -10.72
CA ARG A 196 -33.38 -34.86 -11.49
C ARG A 196 -32.04 -35.38 -12.03
N HIS A 197 -30.94 -35.12 -11.33
CA HIS A 197 -29.62 -35.62 -11.74
C HIS A 197 -29.30 -36.92 -10.97
N ALA A 198 -28.65 -37.87 -11.64
CA ALA A 198 -28.09 -39.04 -10.96
C ALA A 198 -27.06 -38.56 -9.91
N PRO A 199 -27.02 -39.15 -8.71
CA PRO A 199 -26.05 -38.78 -7.68
C PRO A 199 -24.64 -38.98 -8.25
N THR A 200 -23.92 -37.88 -8.44
CA THR A 200 -22.50 -37.93 -8.76
C THR A 200 -21.76 -38.55 -7.57
N PRO A 201 -20.68 -39.32 -7.79
CA PRO A 201 -19.88 -39.85 -6.71
C PRO A 201 -19.40 -38.70 -5.80
N THR A 202 -19.95 -38.71 -4.59
CA THR A 202 -19.47 -38.13 -3.32
C THR A 202 -18.62 -36.86 -3.37
N ASP A 203 -19.19 -35.81 -2.76
CA ASP A 203 -18.68 -34.46 -2.48
C ASP A 203 -17.37 -34.36 -1.65
N ALA A 204 -16.57 -35.42 -1.54
CA ALA A 204 -15.24 -35.35 -0.91
C ALA A 204 -14.20 -34.64 -1.81
N SER A 205 -14.54 -34.39 -3.07
CA SER A 205 -13.71 -33.59 -4.00
C SER A 205 -14.54 -32.49 -4.66
N ALA A 206 -15.26 -31.69 -3.86
CA ALA A 206 -15.52 -30.34 -4.31
C ALA A 206 -14.16 -29.73 -4.67
N PRO A 207 -13.93 -29.28 -5.93
CA PRO A 207 -12.79 -28.42 -6.16
C PRO A 207 -13.11 -27.15 -5.39
N GLN A 208 -12.53 -27.06 -4.19
CA GLN A 208 -12.14 -25.80 -3.58
C GLN A 208 -11.68 -24.93 -4.73
N ILE A 209 -12.51 -23.93 -5.09
CA ILE A 209 -12.49 -23.22 -6.38
C ILE A 209 -11.04 -23.04 -6.80
N GLY A 210 -10.63 -23.96 -7.69
CA GLY A 210 -9.25 -24.16 -8.01
C GLY A 210 -8.79 -22.93 -8.72
N MET A 211 -7.77 -22.29 -8.15
CA MET A 211 -6.99 -21.20 -8.67
C MET A 211 -6.45 -21.55 -10.07
N LEU A 212 -7.31 -21.52 -11.09
CA LEU A 212 -7.00 -21.87 -12.47
C LEU A 212 -7.02 -20.59 -13.31
N GLY A 213 -5.81 -20.07 -13.52
CA GLY A 213 -5.51 -18.93 -14.39
C GLY A 213 -5.43 -17.62 -13.62
N ALA A 214 -4.20 -17.12 -13.45
CA ALA A 214 -3.89 -15.87 -12.74
C ALA A 214 -4.70 -14.64 -13.22
N THR A 215 -5.33 -14.66 -14.40
CA THR A 215 -6.20 -13.60 -14.90
C THR A 215 -7.68 -13.75 -14.52
N LYS A 216 -8.17 -14.98 -14.30
CA LYS A 216 -9.56 -15.23 -13.87
C LYS A 216 -9.73 -15.13 -12.36
N GLY A 217 -8.69 -15.45 -11.58
CA GLY A 217 -8.71 -15.28 -10.12
C GLY A 217 -8.82 -13.82 -9.68
N LEU A 218 -8.03 -12.92 -10.29
CA LEU A 218 -8.11 -11.48 -10.02
C LEU A 218 -9.44 -10.86 -10.47
N ALA A 219 -9.94 -11.25 -11.63
CA ALA A 219 -11.27 -10.86 -12.09
C ALA A 219 -12.36 -11.33 -11.12
N GLY A 220 -12.23 -12.54 -10.57
CA GLY A 220 -13.12 -13.06 -9.54
C GLY A 220 -13.10 -12.26 -8.24
N ILE A 221 -11.92 -11.86 -7.75
CA ILE A 221 -11.81 -11.02 -6.55
C ILE A 221 -12.38 -9.63 -6.78
N ALA A 222 -12.14 -9.06 -7.96
CA ALA A 222 -12.71 -7.76 -8.34
C ALA A 222 -14.23 -7.83 -8.41
N GLU A 223 -14.79 -8.86 -9.06
CA GLU A 223 -16.23 -9.07 -9.16
C GLU A 223 -16.86 -9.29 -7.78
N GLN A 224 -16.23 -10.10 -6.92
CA GLN A 224 -16.69 -10.31 -5.55
C GLN A 224 -16.73 -9.00 -4.76
N ARG A 225 -15.68 -8.16 -4.87
CA ARG A 225 -15.66 -6.84 -4.22
C ARG A 225 -16.72 -5.89 -4.77
N ILE A 226 -17.02 -5.95 -6.06
CA ILE A 226 -18.10 -5.18 -6.69
C ILE A 226 -19.46 -5.63 -6.12
N VAL A 227 -19.70 -6.94 -6.04
CA VAL A 227 -20.94 -7.50 -5.47
C VAL A 227 -21.09 -7.12 -3.99
N GLU A 228 -20.02 -7.23 -3.18
CA GLU A 228 -20.02 -6.81 -1.78
C GLU A 228 -20.29 -5.30 -1.62
N ALA A 229 -19.71 -4.46 -2.47
CA ALA A 229 -19.92 -3.02 -2.44
C ALA A 229 -21.33 -2.62 -2.91
N GLN A 230 -21.93 -3.36 -3.86
CA GLN A 230 -23.33 -3.22 -4.24
C GLN A 230 -24.27 -3.62 -3.10
N ALA A 231 -24.00 -4.75 -2.44
CA ALA A 231 -24.77 -5.20 -1.29
C ALA A 231 -24.73 -4.21 -0.12
N LYS A 232 -23.56 -3.60 0.13
CA LYS A 232 -23.39 -2.53 1.13
C LYS A 232 -23.99 -1.18 0.69
N GLY A 233 -24.47 -1.07 -0.55
CA GLY A 233 -25.04 0.17 -1.09
C GLY A 233 -24.01 1.30 -1.30
N LEU A 234 -22.71 1.01 -1.27
CA LEU A 234 -21.62 2.01 -1.36
C LEU A 234 -21.66 2.81 -2.67
N PHE A 235 -22.15 2.19 -3.76
CA PHE A 235 -22.32 2.87 -5.04
C PHE A 235 -23.42 3.93 -5.01
N ARG A 236 -24.43 3.78 -4.13
CA ARG A 236 -25.53 4.75 -4.00
C ARG A 236 -25.17 5.88 -3.02
N SER A 237 -24.36 5.60 -2.01
CA SER A 237 -23.96 6.56 -0.96
C SER A 237 -22.56 7.14 -1.14
N ASN A 238 -22.04 7.26 -2.37
CA ASN A 238 -20.68 7.72 -2.60
C ASN A 238 -20.53 9.25 -2.48
N PRO A 239 -19.84 9.78 -1.44
CA PRO A 239 -19.62 11.23 -1.26
C PRO A 239 -18.62 11.84 -2.27
N LEU A 240 -17.98 10.99 -3.08
CA LEU A 240 -17.04 11.38 -4.14
C LEU A 240 -17.68 11.35 -5.53
N HIS A 241 -19.00 11.09 -5.64
CA HIS A 241 -19.69 11.14 -6.93
C HIS A 241 -19.57 12.54 -7.55
N GLY A 242 -19.08 12.62 -8.79
CA GLY A 242 -18.86 13.88 -9.50
C GLY A 242 -17.62 14.67 -9.09
N LYS A 243 -16.87 14.24 -8.06
CA LYS A 243 -15.56 14.82 -7.74
C LYS A 243 -14.47 14.16 -8.60
N PRO A 244 -13.46 14.92 -9.07
CA PRO A 244 -12.33 14.34 -9.78
C PRO A 244 -11.62 13.32 -8.89
N MET A 245 -11.17 12.21 -9.47
CA MET A 245 -10.39 11.20 -8.74
C MET A 245 -9.12 11.83 -8.17
N PRO A 246 -8.81 11.66 -6.87
CA PRO A 246 -7.53 12.05 -6.31
C PRO A 246 -6.41 11.30 -7.06
N ARG A 247 -5.66 12.02 -7.90
CA ARG A 247 -4.44 11.51 -8.54
C ARG A 247 -3.29 11.78 -7.58
N ASP A 248 -2.52 10.74 -7.25
CA ASP A 248 -1.34 10.93 -6.42
C ASP A 248 -0.34 11.80 -7.20
N TYR A 249 0.22 12.82 -6.55
CA TYR A 249 1.15 13.76 -7.20
C TYR A 249 2.33 13.04 -7.88
N HIS A 250 2.80 11.95 -7.27
CA HIS A 250 3.91 11.14 -7.76
C HIS A 250 3.58 10.30 -9.00
N GLU A 251 2.31 10.08 -9.37
CA GLU A 251 1.92 9.33 -10.59
C GLU A 251 2.42 9.99 -11.86
N THR A 252 2.61 11.30 -11.81
CA THR A 252 3.08 12.08 -12.97
C THR A 252 4.48 12.63 -12.75
N ASN A 253 5.23 12.09 -11.78
CA ASN A 253 6.64 12.40 -11.65
C ASN A 253 7.40 11.77 -12.85
N PRO A 254 8.04 12.55 -13.74
CA PRO A 254 8.77 12.01 -14.89
C PRO A 254 9.97 11.14 -14.50
N TYR A 255 10.48 11.29 -13.27
CA TYR A 255 11.65 10.58 -12.77
C TYR A 255 11.34 9.24 -12.11
N LEU A 256 10.07 8.92 -11.89
CA LEU A 256 9.65 7.62 -11.36
C LEU A 256 9.00 6.82 -12.48
N HIS A 257 9.51 5.62 -12.72
CA HIS A 257 8.84 4.72 -13.65
C HIS A 257 7.47 4.32 -13.10
N ARG A 258 6.52 4.03 -13.99
CA ARG A 258 5.14 3.70 -13.61
C ARG A 258 5.09 2.49 -12.69
N GLU A 259 5.98 1.52 -12.92
CA GLU A 259 6.14 0.30 -12.15
C GLU A 259 6.64 0.61 -10.73
N GLU A 260 7.68 1.44 -10.61
CA GLU A 260 8.24 1.89 -9.32
C GLU A 260 7.21 2.68 -8.52
N PHE A 261 6.42 3.53 -9.18
CA PHE A 261 5.31 4.24 -8.54
C PHE A 261 4.28 3.26 -7.96
N VAL A 262 3.82 2.29 -8.75
CA VAL A 262 2.83 1.31 -8.31
C VAL A 262 3.39 0.45 -7.17
N LEU A 263 4.66 0.04 -7.27
CA LEU A 263 5.35 -0.73 -6.25
C LEU A 263 5.51 0.06 -4.95
N ASN A 264 5.96 1.31 -5.01
CA ASN A 264 6.05 2.19 -3.84
C ASN A 264 4.69 2.41 -3.19
N ARG A 265 3.63 2.56 -4.00
CA ARG A 265 2.26 2.66 -3.49
C ARG A 265 1.79 1.37 -2.80
N MET A 266 2.16 0.21 -3.33
CA MET A 266 1.87 -1.07 -2.68
C MET A 266 2.61 -1.20 -1.35
N ILE A 267 3.90 -0.83 -1.31
CA ILE A 267 4.72 -0.83 -0.09
C ILE A 267 4.13 0.12 0.96
N GLN A 268 3.77 1.34 0.57
CA GLN A 268 3.13 2.32 1.46
C GLN A 268 1.78 1.82 1.98
N ARG A 269 0.94 1.20 1.12
CA ARG A 269 -0.35 0.61 1.53
C ARG A 269 -0.19 -0.59 2.45
N GLN A 270 0.90 -1.34 2.32
CA GLN A 270 1.26 -2.43 3.22
C GLN A 270 1.83 -1.92 4.55
N GLY A 271 2.07 -0.60 4.68
CA GLY A 271 2.72 -0.03 5.86
C GLY A 271 4.18 -0.45 5.99
N ASN A 272 4.80 -0.92 4.90
CA ASN A 272 6.20 -1.34 4.92
C ASN A 272 7.09 -0.09 4.92
N THR A 273 7.44 0.33 6.13
CA THR A 273 8.40 1.43 6.34
C THR A 273 9.81 0.86 6.26
N PRO A 274 10.79 1.55 5.62
CA PRO A 274 12.16 1.08 5.60
C PRO A 274 12.67 0.74 7.01
N PRO A 275 13.45 -0.34 7.20
CA PRO A 275 13.84 -0.82 8.53
C PRO A 275 14.56 0.21 9.41
N TRP A 276 15.26 1.17 8.80
CA TRP A 276 15.94 2.24 9.54
C TRP A 276 14.97 3.32 10.02
N VAL A 277 13.85 3.56 9.33
CA VAL A 277 12.83 4.52 9.76
C VAL A 277 12.08 3.99 10.97
N GLN A 278 11.77 2.69 11.00
CA GLN A 278 11.21 2.04 12.20
C GLN A 278 12.16 2.19 13.39
N ARG A 279 13.45 1.88 13.20
CA ARG A 279 14.47 2.10 14.24
C ARG A 279 14.63 3.57 14.63
N ASN A 280 14.40 4.51 13.72
CA ASN A 280 14.38 5.94 14.05
C ASN A 280 13.22 6.23 15.01
N GLN A 281 12.04 5.68 14.73
CA GLN A 281 10.88 5.83 15.61
C GLN A 281 11.17 5.23 16.99
N ASP A 282 11.72 4.01 17.05
CA ASP A 282 12.12 3.37 18.31
C ASP A 282 13.15 4.21 19.08
N LEU A 283 14.14 4.78 18.37
CA LEU A 283 15.13 5.67 18.96
C LEU A 283 14.47 6.93 19.54
N GLN A 284 13.54 7.55 18.81
CA GLN A 284 12.83 8.74 19.28
C GLN A 284 11.97 8.42 20.50
N THR A 285 11.26 7.28 20.53
CA THR A 285 10.46 6.87 21.68
C THR A 285 11.32 6.60 22.91
N GLU A 286 12.48 5.94 22.75
CA GLU A 286 13.43 5.73 23.85
C GLU A 286 14.05 7.04 24.35
N MET A 287 14.41 7.94 23.44
CA MET A 287 14.94 9.25 23.81
C MET A 287 13.91 10.07 24.59
N LEU A 288 12.66 10.12 24.12
CA LEU A 288 11.57 10.81 24.80
C LEU A 288 11.27 10.16 26.16
N SER A 289 11.17 8.83 26.24
CA SER A 289 10.88 8.13 27.51
C SER A 289 11.97 8.35 28.57
N LEU A 290 13.24 8.41 28.15
CA LEU A 290 14.36 8.72 29.03
C LEU A 290 14.26 10.18 29.51
N GLN A 291 14.05 11.13 28.58
CA GLN A 291 13.89 12.54 28.91
C GLN A 291 12.73 12.76 29.90
N GLN A 292 11.57 12.16 29.65
CA GLN A 292 10.41 12.27 30.52
C GLN A 292 10.66 11.71 31.92
N ARG A 293 11.32 10.54 32.04
CA ARG A 293 11.68 9.96 33.35
C ARG A 293 12.61 10.88 34.15
N LEU A 294 13.61 11.45 33.49
CA LEU A 294 14.54 12.38 34.12
C LEU A 294 13.83 13.68 34.53
N GLN A 295 13.05 14.28 33.63
CA GLN A 295 12.28 15.48 33.91
C GLN A 295 11.33 15.27 35.09
N HIS A 296 10.64 14.12 35.13
CA HIS A 296 9.76 13.76 36.23
C HIS A 296 10.51 13.69 37.56
N ALA A 297 11.62 12.92 37.62
CA ALA A 297 12.42 12.80 38.82
C ALA A 297 12.95 14.15 39.31
N TRP A 298 13.40 15.00 38.37
CA TRP A 298 13.88 16.35 38.66
C TRP A 298 12.78 17.27 39.20
N ILE A 299 11.59 17.26 38.59
CA ILE A 299 10.42 18.03 39.06
C ILE A 299 10.01 17.55 40.45
N CYS A 300 9.94 16.24 40.70
CA CYS A 300 9.63 15.70 42.01
C CYS A 300 10.65 16.15 43.07
N ARG A 301 11.94 16.15 42.74
CA ARG A 301 13.01 16.62 43.62
C ARG A 301 12.90 18.11 43.93
N MET A 302 12.59 18.93 42.92
CA MET A 302 12.31 20.35 43.08
C MET A 302 11.14 20.60 44.03
N LEU A 303 10.03 19.87 43.84
CA LEU A 303 8.85 20.00 44.68
C LEU A 303 9.11 19.57 46.13
N GLN A 304 9.88 18.50 46.34
CA GLN A 304 10.34 18.13 47.69
C GLN A 304 11.19 19.23 48.33
N ARG A 305 12.05 19.91 47.55
CA ARG A 305 12.84 21.04 48.06
C ARG A 305 11.97 22.25 48.38
N LEU A 306 10.94 22.54 47.59
CA LEU A 306 9.92 23.55 47.90
C LEU A 306 9.22 23.27 49.23
N ASP A 307 8.79 22.04 49.43
CA ASP A 307 8.08 21.62 50.63
C ASP A 307 8.98 21.61 51.88
N THR A 308 10.24 21.17 51.75
CA THR A 308 11.18 21.11 52.89
C THR A 308 11.75 22.47 53.29
N SER A 309 11.92 23.40 52.35
CA SER A 309 12.43 24.75 52.62
C SER A 309 11.35 25.74 53.02
N ASP A 310 10.07 25.35 52.97
CA ASP A 310 8.90 26.22 53.17
C ASP A 310 8.90 27.48 52.27
N ALA A 311 9.69 27.46 51.19
CA ALA A 311 9.90 28.62 50.32
C ALA A 311 8.59 29.11 49.67
N TRP A 312 7.59 28.21 49.52
CA TRP A 312 6.28 28.50 48.96
C TRP A 312 5.53 29.65 49.66
N CYS A 313 5.84 29.95 50.93
CA CYS A 313 5.25 31.07 51.67
C CYS A 313 5.57 32.44 51.04
N SER A 314 6.77 32.59 50.46
CA SER A 314 7.26 33.84 49.86
C SER A 314 6.95 33.99 48.36
N LEU A 315 6.45 32.92 47.74
CA LEU A 315 6.41 32.72 46.29
C LEU A 315 4.98 32.78 45.76
N ALA A 316 4.76 33.39 44.58
CA ALA A 316 3.44 33.49 43.93
C ALA A 316 3.29 32.53 42.72
N PRO A 317 2.06 32.03 42.45
CA PRO A 317 1.84 31.08 41.38
C PRO A 317 1.89 31.72 39.99
N VAL A 318 2.86 31.32 39.16
CA VAL A 318 3.01 31.81 37.78
C VAL A 318 2.18 30.98 36.80
N HIS A 319 1.56 31.64 35.82
CA HIS A 319 0.87 30.98 34.71
C HIS A 319 1.81 30.80 33.51
N VAL A 320 1.86 29.58 32.96
CA VAL A 320 2.58 29.28 31.72
C VAL A 320 1.56 29.23 30.58
N HIS A 321 1.70 30.12 29.59
CA HIS A 321 0.84 30.12 28.41
C HIS A 321 1.40 29.13 27.39
N TRP A 322 0.67 28.04 27.16
CA TRP A 322 0.99 27.06 26.14
C TRP A 322 0.27 27.40 24.84
N HIS A 323 0.98 27.30 23.72
CA HIS A 323 0.43 27.41 22.38
C HIS A 323 0.29 26.03 21.73
N ASP A 324 -0.63 25.92 20.78
CA ASP A 324 -0.94 24.64 20.11
C ASP A 324 0.12 24.19 19.09
N HIS A 325 1.04 25.07 18.70
CA HIS A 325 2.13 24.72 17.79
C HIS A 325 3.36 24.22 18.55
N LEU A 326 4.08 23.26 17.96
CA LEU A 326 5.39 22.83 18.48
C LEU A 326 6.41 23.97 18.32
N GLY A 327 7.15 24.22 19.38
CA GLY A 327 8.33 25.06 19.36
C GLY A 327 9.55 24.32 18.81
N PRO A 328 10.69 25.02 18.67
CA PRO A 328 11.92 24.45 18.11
C PRO A 328 12.56 23.32 18.95
N ASP A 329 12.18 23.17 20.22
CA ASP A 329 12.76 22.20 21.16
C ASP A 329 11.91 20.93 21.39
N ASP A 330 11.02 20.60 20.46
CA ASP A 330 10.02 19.51 20.56
C ASP A 330 8.98 19.69 21.69
N LEU A 331 9.03 20.81 22.41
CA LEU A 331 8.03 21.21 23.40
C LEU A 331 6.96 22.08 22.75
N ARG A 332 5.73 22.06 23.31
CA ARG A 332 4.69 23.05 22.95
C ARG A 332 5.25 24.45 23.17
N ALA A 333 5.10 25.33 22.18
CA ALA A 333 5.60 26.70 22.30
C ALA A 333 4.97 27.36 23.53
N TYR A 334 5.80 27.98 24.36
CA TYR A 334 5.36 28.49 25.65
C TYR A 334 5.77 29.95 25.81
N ARG A 335 4.95 30.71 26.54
CA ARG A 335 5.27 32.06 27.00
C ARG A 335 5.08 32.16 28.51
N ILE A 336 6.09 32.68 29.18
CA ILE A 336 6.08 32.95 30.62
C ILE A 336 6.19 34.47 30.80
N GLU A 337 5.13 35.09 31.28
CA GLU A 337 5.10 36.52 31.61
C GLU A 337 4.95 36.63 33.14
N ALA A 338 5.92 37.24 33.81
CA ALA A 338 5.82 37.59 35.23
C ALA A 338 5.32 39.02 35.36
N ARG A 339 4.16 39.20 35.99
CA ARG A 339 3.52 40.51 36.19
C ARG A 339 3.92 41.13 37.53
N ASP A 340 4.12 40.30 38.54
CA ASP A 340 4.40 40.73 39.91
C ASP A 340 5.84 40.40 40.35
N GLU A 341 6.38 41.17 41.29
CA GLU A 341 7.69 40.87 41.92
C GLU A 341 7.70 39.48 42.58
N ALA A 342 6.57 39.04 43.13
CA ALA A 342 6.43 37.70 43.73
C ALA A 342 6.43 36.57 42.68
N GLU A 343 5.99 36.85 41.45
CA GLU A 343 6.08 35.94 40.30
C GLU A 343 7.50 35.93 39.71
N GLN A 344 8.21 37.05 39.76
CA GLN A 344 9.63 37.09 39.37
C GLN A 344 10.47 36.25 40.33
N ARG A 345 10.21 36.34 41.64
CA ARG A 345 10.86 35.52 42.67
C ARG A 345 10.67 34.01 42.44
N THR A 346 9.50 33.56 41.98
CA THR A 346 9.31 32.15 41.64
C THR A 346 10.12 31.73 40.42
N LEU A 347 10.17 32.55 39.39
CA LEU A 347 11.00 32.26 38.22
C LEU A 347 12.49 32.21 38.57
N GLU A 348 12.97 33.15 39.37
CA GLU A 348 14.35 33.16 39.88
C GLU A 348 14.65 31.95 40.75
N TRP A 349 13.72 31.58 41.63
CA TRP A 349 13.85 30.40 42.47
C TRP A 349 13.95 29.11 41.63
N VAL A 350 13.11 28.95 40.60
CA VAL A 350 13.17 27.80 39.68
C VAL A 350 14.45 27.82 38.84
N ARG A 351 14.91 28.99 38.38
CA ARG A 351 16.17 29.12 37.60
C ARG A 351 17.41 28.78 38.41
N THR A 352 17.42 29.13 39.69
CA THR A 352 18.54 28.88 40.61
C THR A 352 18.50 27.48 41.21
N PHE A 353 17.42 26.72 40.99
CA PHE A 353 17.31 25.35 41.47
C PHE A 353 18.36 24.44 40.82
N HIS A 354 19.33 24.03 41.63
CA HIS A 354 20.33 23.03 41.26
C HIS A 354 20.59 22.11 42.46
N ASP A 355 20.65 20.80 42.21
CA ASP A 355 20.91 19.78 43.23
C ASP A 355 22.05 18.85 42.77
N ALA A 356 23.28 19.27 43.07
CA ALA A 356 24.48 18.50 42.78
C ALA A 356 24.60 17.22 43.62
N ALA A 357 23.89 17.10 44.74
CA ALA A 357 23.90 15.87 45.53
C ALA A 357 23.05 14.79 44.85
N TRP A 358 21.87 15.16 44.35
CA TRP A 358 21.01 14.27 43.58
C TRP A 358 21.67 13.78 42.29
N ILE A 359 22.28 14.69 41.51
CA ILE A 359 22.98 14.33 40.26
C ILE A 359 24.10 13.31 40.54
N ARG A 360 24.81 13.45 41.66
CA ARG A 360 25.85 12.49 42.06
C ARG A 360 25.27 11.16 42.48
N ALA A 361 24.19 11.16 43.27
CA ALA A 361 23.53 9.93 43.72
C ALA A 361 22.96 9.11 42.55
N GLU A 362 22.32 9.77 41.57
CA GLU A 362 21.73 9.11 40.40
C GLU A 362 22.69 8.96 39.21
N SER A 363 23.96 9.35 39.37
CA SER A 363 24.95 9.34 38.29
C SER A 363 25.12 7.97 37.63
N ALA A 364 25.11 6.88 38.42
CA ALA A 364 25.22 5.51 37.94
C ALA A 364 24.01 5.07 37.08
N TYR A 365 22.81 5.53 37.45
CA TYR A 365 21.62 5.28 36.66
C TYR A 365 21.66 6.05 35.34
N HIS A 366 22.03 7.34 35.38
CA HIS A 366 22.13 8.16 34.17
C HIS A 366 23.21 7.66 33.20
N THR A 367 24.35 7.18 33.69
CA THR A 367 25.36 6.54 32.82
C THR A 367 24.79 5.33 32.11
N ALA A 368 24.16 4.41 32.85
CA ALA A 368 23.59 3.19 32.26
C ALA A 368 22.46 3.51 31.26
N ALA A 369 21.60 4.47 31.56
CA ALA A 369 20.50 4.88 30.68
C ALA A 369 21.02 5.51 29.37
N VAL A 370 22.05 6.34 29.44
CA VAL A 370 22.68 6.96 28.25
C VAL A 370 23.45 5.91 27.44
N ASP A 371 24.08 4.93 28.09
CA ASP A 371 24.73 3.82 27.41
C ASP A 371 23.73 2.95 26.63
N GLN A 372 22.56 2.68 27.22
CA GLN A 372 21.45 2.01 26.54
C GLN A 372 20.95 2.81 25.33
N LEU A 373 20.74 4.13 25.49
CA LEU A 373 20.36 5.01 24.38
C LEU A 373 21.42 4.98 23.26
N ASN A 374 22.70 5.03 23.63
CA ASN A 374 23.80 4.92 22.68
C ASN A 374 23.84 3.56 21.97
N GLN A 375 23.46 2.47 22.63
CA GLN A 375 23.31 1.17 21.98
C GLN A 375 22.21 1.17 20.91
N VAL A 376 21.07 1.83 21.18
CA VAL A 376 20.00 2.04 20.20
C VAL A 376 20.45 2.94 19.05
N ILE A 377 21.20 4.01 19.33
CA ILE A 377 21.78 4.87 18.29
C ILE A 377 22.75 4.09 17.39
N ARG A 378 23.58 3.22 17.96
CA ARG A 378 24.49 2.36 17.17
C ARG A 378 23.71 1.40 16.27
N SER A 379 22.66 0.76 16.78
CA SER A 379 21.84 -0.16 15.99
C SER A 379 21.08 0.55 14.87
N TYR A 380 20.60 1.77 15.12
CA TYR A 380 20.03 2.66 14.11
C TYR A 380 21.06 3.01 13.03
N ASN A 381 22.24 3.53 13.43
CA ASN A 381 23.30 3.97 12.53
C ASN A 381 23.83 2.85 11.62
N HIS A 382 23.77 1.59 12.07
CA HIS A 382 24.13 0.44 11.27
C HIS A 382 23.20 0.26 10.06
N THR A 383 21.90 0.55 10.22
CA THR A 383 20.89 0.40 9.16
C THR A 383 20.62 1.68 8.37
N ALA A 384 20.97 2.83 8.94
CA ALA A 384 20.71 4.14 8.36
C ALA A 384 21.72 4.51 7.25
N PRO A 385 21.27 5.18 6.18
CA PRO A 385 22.18 5.76 5.19
C PRO A 385 23.09 6.82 5.82
N PRO A 386 24.29 7.09 5.26
CA PRO A 386 25.28 7.98 5.88
C PRO A 386 24.75 9.37 6.26
N SER A 387 23.84 9.94 5.45
CA SER A 387 23.22 11.24 5.70
C SER A 387 22.27 11.27 6.90
N ALA A 388 21.73 10.11 7.30
CA ALA A 388 20.73 10.01 8.38
C ALA A 388 21.35 9.53 9.71
N ARG A 389 22.64 9.19 9.75
CA ARG A 389 23.30 8.69 10.96
C ARG A 389 23.35 9.77 12.04
N LYS A 390 23.11 9.38 13.30
CA LYS A 390 23.13 10.26 14.47
C LYS A 390 24.42 10.13 15.26
N VAL A 391 24.81 11.20 15.95
CA VAL A 391 25.98 11.21 16.84
C VAL A 391 25.62 10.58 18.18
N LEU A 392 26.59 9.93 18.82
CA LEU A 392 26.42 9.38 20.17
C LEU A 392 26.30 10.51 21.19
N VAL A 393 25.49 10.26 22.21
CA VAL A 393 25.14 11.26 23.23
C VAL A 393 26.03 11.06 24.46
N THR A 394 26.62 12.14 24.96
CA THR A 394 27.33 12.15 26.24
C THR A 394 26.35 12.42 27.38
N LYS A 395 26.58 11.80 28.54
CA LYS A 395 25.73 11.98 29.74
C LYS A 395 25.53 13.46 30.09
N ASP A 396 26.62 14.23 30.19
CA ASP A 396 26.54 15.60 30.72
C ASP A 396 25.76 16.53 29.79
N ALA A 397 25.97 16.41 28.47
CA ALA A 397 25.19 17.15 27.48
C ALA A 397 23.69 16.77 27.51
N PHE A 398 23.40 15.48 27.69
CA PHE A 398 22.01 15.01 27.79
C PHE A 398 21.32 15.54 29.05
N LEU A 399 21.99 15.46 30.20
CA LEU A 399 21.46 16.01 31.46
C LEU A 399 21.21 17.50 31.34
N ALA A 400 22.19 18.27 30.85
CA ALA A 400 22.05 19.72 30.67
C ALA A 400 20.87 20.08 29.76
N SER A 401 20.75 19.43 28.60
CA SER A 401 19.65 19.66 27.66
C SER A 401 18.29 19.28 28.26
N SER A 402 18.21 18.13 28.94
CA SER A 402 16.96 17.66 29.56
C SER A 402 16.48 18.58 30.70
N ILE A 403 17.40 19.09 31.52
CA ILE A 403 17.10 20.05 32.60
C ILE A 403 16.66 21.39 32.03
N GLN A 404 17.31 21.89 30.98
CA GLN A 404 16.89 23.12 30.30
C GLN A 404 15.47 22.99 29.73
N ARG A 405 15.16 21.85 29.08
CA ARG A 405 13.81 21.54 28.59
C ARG A 405 12.77 21.38 29.71
N ALA A 406 13.19 20.99 30.93
CA ALA A 406 12.30 20.85 32.07
C ALA A 406 11.80 22.19 32.63
N PHE A 407 12.48 23.30 32.36
CA PHE A 407 12.22 24.61 32.96
C PHE A 407 10.74 25.05 32.92
N PRO A 408 10.05 25.11 31.77
CA PRO A 408 8.65 25.52 31.73
C PRO A 408 7.72 24.58 32.51
N LEU A 409 8.02 23.27 32.49
CA LEU A 409 7.27 22.25 33.24
C LEU A 409 7.48 22.41 34.76
N MET A 410 8.69 22.75 35.19
CA MET A 410 9.02 23.04 36.57
C MET A 410 8.25 24.27 37.09
N VAL A 411 8.20 25.35 36.32
CA VAL A 411 7.43 26.56 36.68
C VAL A 411 5.94 26.22 36.85
N HIS A 412 5.38 25.47 35.90
CA HIS A 412 3.98 25.05 35.97
C HIS A 412 3.71 24.13 37.18
N ALA A 413 4.59 23.18 37.47
CA ALA A 413 4.46 22.28 38.61
C ALA A 413 4.62 23.00 39.95
N ALA A 414 5.59 23.92 40.08
CA ALA A 414 5.78 24.75 41.25
C ALA A 414 4.54 25.62 41.51
N SER A 415 4.01 26.28 40.48
CA SER A 415 2.84 27.16 40.63
C SER A 415 1.58 26.38 41.01
N ALA A 416 1.36 25.21 40.42
CA ALA A 416 0.27 24.32 40.82
C ALA A 416 0.40 23.85 42.28
N ARG A 417 1.62 23.53 42.74
CA ARG A 417 1.88 23.15 44.13
C ARG A 417 1.61 24.30 45.11
N ILE A 418 2.02 25.52 44.75
CA ILE A 418 1.76 26.73 45.55
C ILE A 418 0.26 26.99 45.67
N ARG A 419 -0.50 26.91 44.56
CA ARG A 419 -1.97 27.05 44.60
C ARG A 419 -2.59 26.00 45.51
N ALA A 420 -2.22 24.73 45.34
CA ALA A 420 -2.73 23.64 46.17
C ALA A 420 -2.45 23.86 47.67
N ARG A 421 -1.28 24.37 48.04
CA ARG A 421 -0.94 24.70 49.44
C ARG A 421 -1.74 25.87 50.00
N ARG A 422 -2.05 26.88 49.17
CA ARG A 422 -2.85 28.06 49.56
C ARG A 422 -4.34 27.75 49.64
N GLU A 423 -4.83 26.90 48.74
CA GLU A 423 -6.23 26.46 48.67
C GLU A 423 -6.59 25.40 49.71
N MET A 424 -5.62 24.76 50.38
CA MET A 424 -5.87 23.88 51.52
C MET A 424 -6.11 24.71 52.80
N PRO A 425 -7.36 24.94 53.25
CA PRO A 425 -7.59 25.35 54.63
C PRO A 425 -7.14 24.19 55.54
N ARG A 426 -6.68 24.52 56.76
CA ARG A 426 -6.42 23.56 57.85
C ARG A 426 -7.63 22.62 58.05
N LYS A 427 -7.72 21.53 57.30
CA LYS A 427 -8.63 20.41 57.57
C LYS A 427 -7.85 19.12 57.50
N ALA A 428 -7.66 18.60 58.71
CA ALA A 428 -7.41 17.22 59.09
C ALA A 428 -6.35 16.43 58.29
N SER A 429 -5.30 16.10 59.03
CA SER A 429 -4.28 15.10 58.79
C SER A 429 -4.83 13.70 58.46
N THR A 430 -5.45 13.49 57.30
CA THR A 430 -5.69 12.15 56.74
C THR A 430 -5.82 12.25 55.23
N ASP A 431 -4.71 12.50 54.53
CA ASP A 431 -4.63 12.02 53.15
C ASP A 431 -3.18 11.93 52.67
N THR A 432 -2.86 10.79 52.07
CA THR A 432 -1.55 10.52 51.47
C THR A 432 -1.28 11.51 50.34
N PRO A 433 -0.02 11.96 50.14
CA PRO A 433 0.32 12.91 49.09
C PRO A 433 0.14 12.26 47.71
N ARG A 434 -1.08 12.35 47.15
CA ARG A 434 -1.34 11.95 45.78
C ARG A 434 -0.85 13.03 44.84
N TRP A 435 0.16 12.69 44.04
CA TRP A 435 0.66 13.52 42.95
C TRP A 435 -0.48 13.91 41.98
N PRO A 436 -0.51 15.14 41.44
CA PRO A 436 -1.57 15.56 40.54
C PRO A 436 -1.61 14.71 39.26
N ARG A 437 -2.79 14.18 38.89
CA ARG A 437 -2.99 13.36 37.68
C ARG A 437 -2.62 14.09 36.38
N TRP A 438 -2.72 15.42 36.35
CA TRP A 438 -2.39 16.22 35.16
C TRP A 438 -0.90 16.21 34.80
N LEU A 439 -0.01 15.90 35.77
CA LEU A 439 1.42 15.73 35.52
C LEU A 439 1.69 14.58 34.52
N TRP A 440 0.78 13.60 34.45
CA TRP A 440 0.85 12.46 33.54
C TRP A 440 0.12 12.68 32.21
N GLN A 441 -0.88 13.57 32.17
CA GLN A 441 -1.69 13.83 30.97
C GLN A 441 -1.00 14.70 29.92
N GLN A 442 -0.12 15.63 30.33
CA GLN A 442 0.60 16.49 29.36
C GLN A 442 1.84 15.82 28.73
N LEU A 443 2.24 14.63 29.20
CA LEU A 443 3.41 13.90 28.68
C LEU A 443 3.03 12.78 27.70
N HIS A 444 1.75 12.43 27.59
CA HIS A 444 1.25 11.35 26.73
C HIS A 444 0.45 11.82 25.50
N ASP A 445 0.07 13.10 25.44
CA ASP A 445 -0.63 13.73 24.31
C ASP A 445 0.25 14.80 23.63
#